data_AF-C9LQR1-F1
#
_entry.id   AF-C9LQR1-F1
#
_cell.length_a   1.000
_cell.length_b   1.000
_cell.length_c   1.000
_cell.angle_alpha   90.00
_cell.angle_beta   90.00
_cell.angle_gamma   90.00
#
_symmetry.space_group_name_H-M   'P 1'
#
loop_
_entity.id
_entity.type
_entity.pdbx_description
1 polymer ?
#
loop_
_entity_poly.entity_id
_entity_poly.type
_entity_poly.pdbx_seq_one_letter_code
_entity_poly.pdbx_strand_id
1 'polypeptide(L)'
;MIVDILRNIGAIGNINAAKKETLISLSGLDDRTLRQAIEDERKAGNLICSTTGHNGGYYLPSSIVDVRAYVKEQENRMKSQAVALAPFKEHIRKAGENESIV
;
A
#
# COMPACT_ATOMS: atom_id res chain seq x y z
N MET A 1 -0.47 -16.38 2.91
CA MET A 1 0.97 -16.62 3.12
C MET A 1 1.57 -15.48 3.94
N ILE A 2 1.61 -14.25 3.43
CA ILE A 2 2.15 -13.10 4.16
C ILE A 2 1.29 -12.79 5.40
N VAL A 3 -0.04 -12.90 5.29
CA VAL A 3 -0.95 -12.81 6.45
C VAL A 3 -0.58 -13.81 7.54
N ASP A 4 -0.20 -15.03 7.16
CA ASP A 4 0.19 -16.09 8.09
C ASP A 4 1.56 -15.83 8.70
N ILE A 5 2.52 -15.35 7.91
CA ILE A 5 3.84 -14.90 8.42
C ILE A 5 3.65 -13.80 9.47
N LEU A 6 2.87 -12.76 9.16
CA LEU A 6 2.59 -11.66 10.08
C LEU A 6 1.92 -12.15 11.37
N ARG A 7 0.95 -13.06 11.25
CA ARG A 7 0.28 -13.67 12.40
C ARG A 7 1.27 -14.47 13.26
N ASN A 8 2.12 -15.28 12.63
CA ASN A 8 3.06 -16.17 13.31
C ASN A 8 4.16 -15.41 14.06
N ILE A 9 4.61 -14.26 13.54
CA ILE A 9 5.61 -13.41 14.21
C ILE A 9 4.99 -12.38 15.17
N GLY A 10 3.66 -12.40 15.35
CA GLY A 10 2.96 -11.48 16.26
C GLY A 10 2.94 -10.03 15.78
N ALA A 11 3.04 -9.78 14.47
CA ALA A 11 2.95 -8.45 13.89
C ALA A 11 1.50 -7.94 13.85
N ILE A 12 0.95 -7.71 15.05
CA ILE A 12 -0.44 -7.32 15.29
C ILE A 12 -0.48 -5.94 15.93
N GLY A 13 -1.17 -5.00 15.29
CA GLY A 13 -1.20 -3.58 15.64
C GLY A 13 0.01 -2.80 15.10
N ASN A 14 -0.17 -1.50 14.87
CA ASN A 14 0.83 -0.62 14.25
C ASN A 14 2.19 -0.63 14.98
N ILE A 15 2.18 -0.70 16.31
CA ILE A 15 3.40 -0.72 17.14
C ILE A 15 4.28 -1.96 16.90
N ASN A 16 3.69 -3.06 16.44
CA ASN A 16 4.38 -4.33 16.15
C ASN A 16 4.62 -4.53 14.66
N ALA A 17 4.61 -3.46 13.85
CA ALA A 17 4.85 -3.55 12.42
C ALA A 17 6.18 -4.27 12.11
N ALA A 18 6.07 -5.32 11.30
CA ALA A 18 7.21 -6.08 10.84
C ALA A 18 7.91 -5.33 9.70
N LYS A 19 9.22 -5.22 9.82
CA LYS A 19 10.06 -4.67 8.76
C LYS A 19 9.95 -5.52 7.51
N LYS A 20 10.05 -4.85 6.37
CA LYS A 20 10.00 -5.51 5.06
C LYS A 20 11.12 -6.53 4.90
N GLU A 21 12.32 -6.24 5.43
CA GLU A 21 13.48 -7.12 5.41
C GLU A 21 13.20 -8.43 6.16
N THR A 22 12.44 -8.37 7.26
CA THR A 22 11.98 -9.56 7.99
C THR A 22 11.05 -10.40 7.12
N LEU A 23 10.11 -9.78 6.40
CA LEU A 23 9.19 -10.50 5.53
C LEU A 23 9.89 -11.12 4.32
N ILE A 24 10.87 -10.43 3.73
CA ILE A 24 11.73 -10.96 2.66
C ILE A 24 12.44 -12.22 3.16
N SER A 25 13.10 -12.14 4.32
CA SER A 25 13.82 -13.27 4.92
C SER A 25 12.92 -14.48 5.18
N LEU A 26 11.72 -14.26 5.73
CA LEU A 26 10.79 -15.33 6.09
C LEU A 26 10.02 -15.93 4.91
N SER A 27 9.74 -15.14 3.88
CA SER A 27 8.99 -15.59 2.70
C SER A 27 9.88 -16.14 1.59
N GLY A 28 11.17 -15.79 1.57
CA GLY A 28 12.09 -16.07 0.47
C GLY A 28 11.79 -15.25 -0.80
N LEU A 29 10.87 -14.28 -0.73
CA LEU A 29 10.51 -13.43 -1.85
C LEU A 29 11.42 -12.20 -1.91
N ASP A 30 11.75 -11.76 -3.12
CA ASP A 30 12.33 -10.44 -3.34
C ASP A 30 11.34 -9.31 -3.00
N ASP A 31 11.82 -8.07 -2.93
CA ASP A 31 11.01 -6.88 -2.58
C ASP A 31 9.78 -6.72 -3.48
N ARG A 32 9.93 -6.90 -4.79
CA ARG A 32 8.87 -6.68 -5.76
C ARG A 32 7.81 -7.76 -5.63
N THR A 33 8.23 -9.02 -5.55
CA THR A 33 7.33 -10.17 -5.41
C THR A 33 6.61 -10.16 -4.06
N LEU A 34 7.29 -9.75 -2.98
CA LEU A 34 6.68 -9.54 -1.67
C LEU A 34 5.55 -8.51 -1.73
N ARG A 35 5.80 -7.34 -2.32
CA ARG A 35 4.78 -6.28 -2.44
C ARG A 35 3.59 -6.75 -3.27
N GLN A 36 3.83 -7.46 -4.37
CA GLN A 36 2.77 -8.03 -5.19
C GLN A 36 1.93 -9.03 -4.40
N ALA A 37 2.57 -9.95 -3.67
CA ALA A 37 1.88 -10.92 -2.83
C ALA A 37 1.03 -10.25 -1.74
N ILE A 38 1.53 -9.18 -1.11
CA ILE A 38 0.76 -8.39 -0.14
C ILE A 38 -0.48 -7.77 -0.79
N GLU A 39 -0.35 -7.16 -1.96
CA GLU A 39 -1.48 -6.56 -2.67
C GLU A 39 -2.52 -7.60 -3.10
N ASP A 40 -2.08 -8.78 -3.53
CA ASP A 40 -2.99 -9.85 -3.92
C ASP A 40 -3.72 -10.44 -2.72
N GLU A 41 -3.05 -10.61 -1.58
CA GLU A 41 -3.70 -10.99 -0.33
C GLU A 41 -4.69 -9.93 0.17
N ARG A 42 -4.38 -8.63 0.00
CA ARG A 42 -5.31 -7.52 0.30
C ARG A 42 -6.57 -7.59 -0.55
N LYS A 43 -6.43 -7.80 -1.87
CA LYS A 43 -7.56 -7.95 -2.80
C LYS A 43 -8.40 -9.19 -2.48
N ALA A 44 -7.79 -10.24 -1.93
CA ALA A 44 -8.48 -11.42 -1.44
C ALA A 44 -9.21 -11.20 -0.08
N GLY A 45 -9.13 -9.99 0.51
CA GLY A 45 -9.83 -9.63 1.74
C GLY A 45 -8.97 -9.71 3.01
N ASN A 46 -7.68 -10.00 2.92
CA ASN A 46 -6.81 -9.99 4.10
C ASN A 46 -6.44 -8.56 4.50
N LEU A 47 -6.72 -8.22 5.76
CA LEU A 47 -6.41 -6.89 6.30
C LEU A 47 -4.93 -6.79 6.67
N ILE A 48 -4.08 -6.54 5.67
CA ILE A 48 -2.66 -6.26 5.87
C ILE A 48 -2.47 -4.75 5.79
N CYS A 49 -2.19 -4.11 6.91
CA CYS A 49 -1.90 -2.68 6.99
C CYS A 49 -0.42 -2.42 6.72
N SER A 50 -0.10 -1.23 6.21
CA SER A 50 1.28 -0.71 6.17
C SER A 50 1.36 0.62 6.89
N THR A 51 2.53 0.95 7.41
CA THR A 51 2.82 2.24 8.07
C THR A 51 4.18 2.76 7.63
N THR A 52 4.34 4.07 7.61
CA THR A 52 5.63 4.75 7.41
C THR A 52 6.14 5.47 8.67
N GLY A 53 5.40 5.41 9.79
CA GLY A 53 5.83 5.98 11.08
C GLY A 53 6.87 5.12 11.79
N HIS A 54 7.48 5.62 12.87
CA HIS A 54 8.49 4.99 13.74
C HIS A 54 9.53 4.06 13.06
N ASN A 55 9.15 2.83 12.68
CA ASN A 55 10.02 1.83 12.07
C ASN A 55 9.53 1.27 10.72
N GLY A 56 8.43 1.83 10.18
CA GLY A 56 7.79 1.41 8.95
C GLY A 56 7.38 -0.08 8.94
N GLY A 57 6.73 -0.51 7.87
CA GLY A 57 6.50 -1.93 7.61
C GLY A 57 5.04 -2.33 7.63
N TYR A 58 4.78 -3.62 7.89
CA TYR A 58 3.48 -4.25 7.68
C TYR A 58 2.99 -4.95 8.94
N TYR A 59 1.67 -4.94 9.15
CA TYR A 59 1.04 -5.54 10.33
C TYR A 59 -0.40 -5.94 10.03
N LEU A 60 -0.96 -6.81 10.87
CA LEU A 60 -2.39 -7.08 10.94
C LEU A 60 -3.03 -6.11 11.94
N PRO A 61 -4.19 -5.51 11.65
CA PRO A 61 -4.83 -4.58 12.57
C PRO A 61 -5.19 -5.30 13.88
N SER A 62 -4.94 -4.65 15.01
CA SER A 62 -5.41 -5.13 16.33
C SER A 62 -6.78 -4.58 16.71
N SER A 63 -7.25 -3.55 15.98
CA SER A 63 -8.49 -2.83 16.28
C SER A 63 -9.08 -2.17 15.04
N ILE A 64 -10.35 -1.74 15.16
CA ILE A 64 -11.00 -0.91 14.12
C ILE A 64 -10.31 0.44 13.92
N VAL A 65 -9.57 0.93 14.93
CA VAL A 65 -8.80 2.18 14.84
C VAL A 65 -7.68 2.02 13.83
N ASP A 66 -6.95 0.90 13.86
CA ASP A 66 -5.90 0.59 12.86
C ASP A 66 -6.48 0.53 11.45
N VAL A 67 -7.62 -0.15 11.28
CA VAL A 67 -8.29 -0.26 9.98
C VAL A 67 -8.68 1.12 9.45
N ARG A 68 -9.30 1.97 10.29
CA ARG A 68 -9.68 3.33 9.90
C ARG A 68 -8.47 4.19 9.57
N ALA A 69 -7.40 4.08 10.35
CA ALA A 69 -6.16 4.81 10.10
C ALA A 69 -5.55 4.42 8.75
N TYR A 70 -5.47 3.12 8.47
CA TYR A 70 -4.97 2.61 7.20
C TYR A 70 -5.83 3.08 6.02
N VAL A 71 -7.15 2.94 6.09
CA VAL A 71 -8.09 3.43 5.05
C VAL A 71 -7.87 4.92 4.80
N LYS A 72 -7.80 5.73 5.87
CA LYS A 72 -7.58 7.17 5.77
C LYS A 72 -6.27 7.52 5.06
N GLU A 73 -5.19 6.80 5.37
CA GLU A 73 -3.90 6.96 4.72
C GLU A 73 -3.97 6.62 3.22
N GLN A 74 -4.62 5.50 2.86
CA GLN A 74 -4.80 5.12 1.46
C GLN A 74 -5.63 6.15 0.69
N GLU A 75 -6.74 6.64 1.24
CA GLU A 75 -7.57 7.68 0.62
C GLU A 75 -6.78 8.99 0.41
N ASN A 76 -5.99 9.40 1.40
CA ASN A 76 -5.15 10.58 1.28
C ASN A 76 -4.10 10.40 0.16
N ARG A 77 -3.49 9.21 0.07
CA ARG A 77 -2.55 8.88 -1.01
C ARG A 77 -3.22 8.92 -2.38
N MET A 78 -4.42 8.34 -2.51
CA MET A 78 -5.20 8.39 -3.75
C MET A 78 -5.50 9.84 -4.18
N LYS A 79 -5.90 10.69 -3.23
CA LYS A 79 -6.13 12.12 -3.49
C LYS A 79 -4.85 12.84 -3.94
N SER A 80 -3.74 12.59 -3.25
CA SER A 80 -2.43 13.17 -3.61
C SER A 80 -1.99 12.73 -5.02
N GLN A 81 -2.15 11.45 -5.37
CA GLN A 81 -1.87 10.95 -6.71
C GLN A 81 -2.79 11.56 -7.77
N ALA A 82 -4.08 11.72 -7.48
CA ALA A 82 -5.03 12.37 -8.39
C ALA A 82 -4.63 13.82 -8.69
N VAL A 83 -4.23 14.58 -7.66
CA VAL A 83 -3.74 15.96 -7.81
C VAL A 83 -2.45 15.98 -8.63
N ALA A 84 -1.50 15.08 -8.36
CA ALA A 84 -0.25 15.00 -9.10
C ALA A 84 -0.46 14.65 -10.59
N LEU A 85 -1.48 13.87 -10.92
CA LEU A 85 -1.83 13.50 -12.30
C LEU A 85 -2.62 14.60 -13.05
N ALA A 86 -3.23 15.55 -12.34
CA ALA A 86 -4.03 16.61 -12.94
C ALA A 86 -3.30 17.41 -14.05
N PRO A 87 -2.06 17.90 -13.88
CA PRO A 87 -1.35 18.63 -14.95
C PRO A 87 -1.04 17.75 -16.18
N PHE A 88 -0.78 16.45 -16.00
CA PHE A 88 -0.55 15.53 -17.11
C PHE A 88 -1.82 15.32 -17.93
N LYS A 89 -2.95 15.14 -17.24
CA LYS A 89 -4.27 15.01 -17.90
C LYS A 89 -4.64 16.29 -18.64
N GLU A 90 -4.34 17.45 -18.05
CA GLU A 90 -4.56 18.74 -18.71
C GLU A 90 -3.66 18.93 -19.94
N HIS A 91 -2.41 18.48 -19.88
CA HIS A 91 -1.51 18.48 -21.02
C HIS A 91 -2.07 17.61 -22.17
N ILE A 92 -2.54 16.40 -21.86
CA ILE A 92 -3.20 15.51 -22.84
C ILE A 92 -4.43 16.18 -23.46
N ARG A 93 -5.27 16.83 -22.64
CA ARG A 93 -6.47 17.54 -23.12
C ARG A 93 -6.12 18.67 -24.09
N LYS A 94 -5.17 19.53 -23.74
CA LYS A 94 -4.70 20.63 -24.60
C LYS A 94 -4.01 20.13 -25.87
N ALA A 95 -3.27 19.01 -25.79
CA ALA A 95 -2.65 18.40 -26.96
C ALA A 95 -3.71 17.87 -27.94
N GLY A 96 -4.76 17.21 -27.44
CA GLY A 96 -5.89 16.75 -28.25
C GLY A 96 -6.73 17.88 -28.87
N GLU A 97 -6.77 19.06 -28.25
CA GLU A 97 -7.40 20.27 -28.82
C GLU A 97 -6.57 20.89 -29.96
N ASN A 98 -5.26 20.62 -30.02
CA ASN A 98 -4.37 21.09 -31.09
C ASN A 98 -4.22 20.09 -32.26
N GLU A 99 -4.80 18.90 -32.17
CA GLU A 99 -4.77 17.87 -33.23
C GLU A 99 -5.98 17.92 -34.18
N SER A 100 -6.75 19.03 -34.16
CA SER A 100 -7.85 19.29 -35.09
C SER A 100 -7.61 20.50 -35.99
N ILE A 101 -6.47 20.56 -36.68
CA ILE A 101 -6.34 21.27 -37.97
C ILE A 101 -5.27 20.55 -38.81
N VAL A 102 -5.66 19.48 -39.53
CA VAL A 102 -5.58 19.30 -41.00
C VAL A 102 -6.19 17.97 -41.40
#